data_AF-A0A3M1X7S5-F1
#
_entry.id   AF-A0A3M1X7S5-F1
#
_cell.length_a   1.000
_cell.length_b   1.000
_cell.length_c   1.000
_cell.angle_alpha   90.00
_cell.angle_beta   90.00
_cell.angle_gamma   90.00
#
_symmetry.space_group_name_H-M   'P 1'
#
loop_
_entity.id
_entity.type
_entity.pdbx_description
1 polymer ?
#
loop_
_entity_poly.entity_id
_entity_poly.type
_entity_poly.pdbx_seq_one_letter_code
_entity_poly.pdbx_strand_id
1 'polypeptide(L)'
;MKLKRAWISLLLGLMALPLPAQIGGRHVYDFMNLTPSARILSLGGVNVSTMDEDVNFALQNPALMTEEMHKRVSLSFSSYLAGIRYGYAGYSHTFDKVGTFHSGIHYMNSGEMQGADEYGNLTNPFYANELLWVVGYSRAYRGFQYGGNLKVISSTLAPGFHSAG
;
A
#
# COMPACT_ATOMS: atom_id res chain seq x y z
N MET A 1 -1.80 48.99 32.02
CA MET A 1 -1.34 48.90 30.60
C MET A 1 -0.25 47.85 30.35
N LYS A 2 0.73 47.66 31.25
CA LYS A 2 1.85 46.70 31.04
C LYS A 2 1.41 45.22 30.98
N LEU A 3 0.43 44.82 31.80
CA LEU A 3 -0.04 43.43 31.84
C LEU A 3 -0.73 43.00 30.53
N LYS A 4 -1.59 43.84 29.94
CA LYS A 4 -2.25 43.55 28.65
C LYS A 4 -1.24 43.40 27.50
N ARG A 5 -0.14 44.17 27.51
CA ARG A 5 0.93 44.06 26.52
C ARG A 5 1.69 42.74 26.65
N ALA A 6 1.95 42.28 27.88
CA ALA A 6 2.57 40.98 28.12
C ALA A 6 1.72 39.81 27.60
N TRP A 7 0.40 39.85 27.79
CA TRP A 7 -0.51 38.84 27.24
C TRP A 7 -0.54 38.83 25.71
N ILE A 8 -0.52 40.01 25.08
CA ILE A 8 -0.46 40.12 23.61
C ILE A 8 0.86 39.57 23.08
N SER A 9 1.99 39.90 23.72
CA SER A 9 3.31 39.37 23.35
C SER A 9 3.41 37.86 23.54
N LEU A 10 2.80 37.31 24.60
CA LEU A 10 2.73 35.87 24.84
C LEU A 10 1.90 35.17 23.76
N LEU A 11 0.75 35.73 23.39
CA LEU A 11 -0.15 35.17 22.39
C LEU A 11 0.50 35.20 20.98
N LEU A 12 1.20 36.28 20.64
CA LEU A 12 1.99 36.38 19.40
C LEU A 12 3.18 35.40 19.39
N GLY A 13 3.84 35.19 20.53
CA GLY A 13 4.90 34.19 20.66
C GLY A 13 4.38 32.75 20.47
N LEU A 14 3.17 32.47 20.95
CA LEU A 14 2.55 31.14 20.82
C LEU A 14 2.15 30.81 19.37
N MET A 15 1.77 31.82 18.57
CA MET A 15 1.46 31.65 17.14
C MET A 15 2.70 31.53 16.24
N ALA A 16 3.89 31.83 16.74
CA ALA A 16 5.15 31.75 15.99
C ALA A 16 5.82 30.36 16.08
N LEU A 17 5.23 29.42 16.83
CA LEU A 17 5.75 28.06 16.89
C LEU A 17 5.54 27.37 15.54
N PRO A 18 6.59 26.81 14.90
CA PRO A 18 6.43 26.08 13.65
C PRO A 18 5.63 24.80 13.92
N LEU A 19 4.36 24.80 13.51
CA LEU A 19 3.54 23.59 13.45
C LEU A 19 3.92 22.83 12.17
N PRO A 20 4.36 21.56 12.22
CA PRO A 20 4.43 20.71 11.04
C PRO A 20 3.00 20.39 10.54
N ALA A 21 2.35 21.36 9.88
CA ALA A 21 0.95 21.28 9.47
C ALA A 21 0.75 20.70 8.06
N GLN A 22 1.82 20.35 7.35
CA GLN A 22 1.72 19.83 5.98
C GLN A 22 2.70 18.67 5.78
N ILE A 23 2.23 17.49 6.22
CA ILE A 23 2.71 16.18 5.75
C ILE A 23 1.75 15.69 4.64
N GLY A 24 1.05 16.59 3.94
CA GLY A 24 0.19 16.22 2.82
C GLY A 24 1.04 15.93 1.59
N GLY A 25 0.90 14.73 1.00
CA GLY A 25 1.56 14.38 -0.26
C GLY A 25 2.99 13.84 -0.14
N ARG A 26 3.45 13.48 1.07
CA ARG A 26 4.67 12.69 1.27
C ARG A 26 4.35 11.24 1.64
N HIS A 27 3.40 10.64 0.91
CA HIS A 27 3.14 9.22 1.05
C HIS A 27 4.18 8.47 0.22
N VAL A 28 5.11 7.82 0.89
CA VAL A 28 5.93 6.80 0.26
C VAL A 28 5.04 5.56 0.12
N TYR A 29 5.00 4.95 -1.07
CA TYR A 29 4.24 3.73 -1.36
C TYR A 29 2.71 3.87 -1.50
N ASP A 30 2.21 4.93 -2.13
CA ASP A 30 0.76 5.10 -2.40
C ASP A 30 0.12 3.95 -3.18
N PHE A 31 0.91 3.18 -3.93
CA PHE A 31 0.45 1.97 -4.61
C PHE A 31 -0.09 0.90 -3.64
N MET A 32 0.25 0.95 -2.35
CA MET A 32 -0.30 0.06 -1.33
C MET A 32 -1.81 0.24 -1.14
N ASN A 33 -2.35 1.41 -1.49
CA ASN A 33 -3.78 1.69 -1.42
C ASN A 33 -4.53 1.17 -2.66
N LEU A 34 -3.80 0.74 -3.70
CA LEU A 34 -4.41 0.16 -4.89
C LEU A 34 -4.70 -1.32 -4.64
N THR A 35 -5.97 -1.68 -4.74
CA THR A 35 -6.41 -3.07 -4.66
C THR A 35 -6.27 -3.74 -6.03
N PRO A 36 -5.62 -4.92 -6.13
CA PRO A 36 -5.51 -5.65 -7.39
C PRO A 36 -6.79 -6.42 -7.78
N SER A 37 -7.74 -6.60 -6.86
CA SER A 37 -8.95 -7.37 -7.16
C SER A 37 -10.01 -6.51 -7.85
N ALA A 38 -10.35 -6.87 -9.08
CA ALA A 38 -11.47 -6.28 -9.81
C ALA A 38 -12.80 -6.42 -9.03
N ARG A 39 -12.99 -7.55 -8.34
CA ARG A 39 -14.17 -7.80 -7.50
C ARG A 39 -14.25 -6.78 -6.35
N ILE A 40 -13.17 -6.61 -5.60
CA ILE A 40 -13.13 -5.64 -4.50
C ILE A 40 -13.31 -4.22 -5.03
N LEU A 41 -12.65 -3.86 -6.15
CA LEU A 41 -12.82 -2.55 -6.78
C LEU A 41 -14.29 -2.30 -7.18
N SER A 42 -14.99 -3.29 -7.73
CA SER A 42 -16.41 -3.16 -8.09
C SER A 42 -17.35 -3.01 -6.87
N LEU A 43 -16.91 -3.44 -5.68
CA LEU A 43 -17.66 -3.34 -4.42
C LEU A 43 -17.35 -2.06 -3.65
N GLY A 44 -16.71 -1.07 -4.27
CA GLY A 44 -16.34 0.19 -3.63
C GLY A 44 -14.98 0.17 -2.94
N GLY A 45 -14.14 -0.83 -3.22
CA GLY A 45 -12.72 -0.84 -2.87
C GLY A 45 -12.38 -1.42 -1.50
N VAL A 46 -13.36 -1.78 -0.66
CA VAL A 46 -13.12 -2.31 0.69
C VAL A 46 -14.04 -3.49 0.99
N ASN A 47 -13.45 -4.63 1.36
CA ASN A 47 -14.13 -5.77 1.95
C ASN A 47 -13.69 -5.92 3.42
N VAL A 48 -14.63 -5.77 4.34
CA VAL A 48 -14.35 -5.81 5.79
C VAL A 48 -14.68 -7.16 6.41
N SER A 49 -15.67 -7.89 5.87
CA SER A 49 -16.28 -9.03 6.54
C SER A 49 -16.64 -10.21 5.63
N THR A 50 -16.60 -10.07 4.31
CA THR A 50 -16.97 -11.16 3.40
C THR A 50 -15.83 -12.17 3.35
N MET A 51 -16.09 -13.37 3.85
CA MET A 51 -15.20 -14.53 3.76
C MET A 51 -15.65 -15.40 2.60
N ASP A 52 -14.73 -15.78 1.73
CA ASP A 52 -14.99 -16.52 0.50
C ASP A 52 -13.69 -17.19 0.01
N GLU A 53 -13.72 -17.90 -1.11
CA GLU A 53 -12.55 -18.56 -1.72
C GLU A 53 -11.57 -17.60 -2.44
N ASP A 54 -11.86 -16.29 -2.45
CA ASP A 54 -11.03 -15.27 -3.12
C ASP A 54 -9.81 -14.88 -2.28
N VAL A 55 -8.63 -15.34 -2.72
CA VAL A 55 -7.32 -15.07 -2.12
C VAL A 55 -7.02 -13.57 -1.98
N ASN A 56 -7.62 -12.71 -2.82
CA ASN A 56 -7.39 -11.27 -2.75
C ASN A 56 -7.90 -10.64 -1.44
N PHE A 57 -8.86 -11.27 -0.76
CA PHE A 57 -9.38 -10.76 0.51
C PHE A 57 -8.33 -10.79 1.63
N ALA A 58 -7.36 -11.71 1.54
CA ALA A 58 -6.21 -11.78 2.44
C ALA A 58 -5.39 -10.48 2.48
N LEU A 59 -5.34 -9.75 1.37
CA LEU A 59 -4.59 -8.51 1.23
C LEU A 59 -5.19 -7.35 2.03
N GLN A 60 -6.52 -7.31 2.09
CA GLN A 60 -7.27 -6.25 2.77
C GLN A 60 -7.39 -6.53 4.25
N ASN A 61 -7.73 -7.78 4.60
CA ASN A 61 -7.84 -8.20 5.97
C ASN A 61 -7.39 -9.67 6.11
N PRO A 62 -6.23 -9.95 6.73
CA PRO A 62 -5.75 -11.32 6.90
C PRO A 62 -6.70 -12.18 7.74
N ALA A 63 -7.53 -11.57 8.60
CA ALA A 63 -8.54 -12.32 9.35
C ALA A 63 -9.66 -12.88 8.47
N LEU A 64 -9.78 -12.50 7.19
CA LEU A 64 -10.78 -13.06 6.26
C LEU A 64 -10.29 -14.31 5.53
N MET A 65 -9.05 -14.74 5.72
CA MET A 65 -8.51 -15.92 5.05
C MET A 65 -9.10 -17.22 5.61
N THR A 66 -9.82 -17.96 4.79
CA THR A 66 -10.48 -19.22 5.19
C THR A 66 -9.74 -20.45 4.68
N GLU A 67 -10.19 -21.63 5.09
CA GLU A 67 -9.68 -22.92 4.58
C GLU A 67 -10.10 -23.17 3.12
N GLU A 68 -11.17 -22.52 2.65
CA GLU A 68 -11.67 -22.61 1.27
C GLU A 68 -10.68 -22.03 0.25
N MET A 69 -9.75 -21.18 0.71
CA MET A 69 -8.66 -20.64 -0.09
C MET A 69 -7.50 -21.64 -0.30
N HIS A 70 -7.57 -22.85 0.25
CA HIS A 70 -6.50 -23.85 0.10
C HIS A 70 -6.22 -24.15 -1.38
N LYS A 71 -4.94 -23.99 -1.79
CA LYS A 71 -4.44 -24.19 -3.16
C LYS A 71 -5.09 -23.26 -4.20
N ARG A 72 -5.62 -22.12 -3.78
CA ARG A 72 -6.15 -21.11 -4.70
C ARG A 72 -5.06 -20.15 -5.15
N VAL A 73 -5.12 -19.77 -6.43
CA VAL A 73 -4.26 -18.77 -7.05
C VAL A 73 -5.15 -17.61 -7.50
N SER A 74 -4.66 -16.38 -7.30
CA SER A 74 -5.25 -15.16 -7.85
C SER A 74 -4.25 -14.46 -8.74
N LEU A 75 -4.68 -14.03 -9.91
CA LEU A 75 -3.89 -13.23 -10.85
C LEU A 75 -4.72 -12.03 -11.28
N SER A 76 -4.12 -10.85 -11.24
CA SER A 76 -4.75 -9.63 -11.70
C SER A 76 -3.77 -8.77 -12.49
N PHE A 77 -4.28 -8.11 -13.52
CA PHE A 77 -3.52 -7.14 -14.30
C PHE A 77 -4.42 -5.97 -14.66
N SER A 78 -3.93 -4.76 -14.40
CA SER A 78 -4.64 -3.50 -14.63
C SER A 78 -3.71 -2.51 -15.33
N SER A 79 -4.25 -1.77 -16.28
CA SER A 79 -3.57 -0.65 -16.92
C SER A 79 -4.25 0.64 -16.52
N TYR A 80 -3.48 1.60 -16.02
CA TYR A 80 -3.94 2.93 -15.64
C TYR A 80 -3.56 3.96 -16.72
N LEU A 81 -4.05 5.20 -16.56
CA LEU A 81 -3.72 6.30 -17.47
C LEU A 81 -2.21 6.57 -17.51
N ALA A 82 -1.73 7.22 -18.57
CA ALA A 82 -0.30 7.52 -18.80
C ALA A 82 0.62 6.29 -18.93
N GLY A 83 0.07 5.10 -19.23
CA GLY A 83 0.86 3.90 -19.51
C GLY A 83 1.31 3.14 -18.26
N ILE A 84 0.81 3.52 -17.08
CA ILE A 84 1.06 2.82 -15.82
C ILE A 84 0.49 1.41 -15.89
N ARG A 85 1.28 0.40 -15.52
CA ARG A 85 0.87 -1.01 -15.48
C ARG A 85 0.98 -1.53 -14.06
N TYR A 86 -0.07 -2.20 -13.60
CA TYR A 86 -0.15 -2.77 -12.26
C TYR A 86 -0.53 -4.24 -12.35
N GLY A 87 0.23 -5.11 -11.70
CA GLY A 87 0.03 -6.55 -11.69
C GLY A 87 0.06 -7.11 -10.29
N TYR A 88 -0.68 -8.20 -10.08
CA TYR A 88 -0.69 -8.95 -8.85
C TYR A 88 -0.77 -10.45 -9.11
N ALA A 89 -0.03 -11.21 -8.31
CA ALA A 89 -0.15 -12.65 -8.22
C ALA A 89 -0.19 -13.07 -6.75
N GLY A 90 -1.14 -13.91 -6.38
CA GLY A 90 -1.34 -14.39 -5.02
C GLY A 90 -1.61 -15.89 -4.98
N TYR A 91 -1.19 -16.53 -3.91
CA TYR A 91 -1.45 -17.94 -3.64
C TYR A 91 -1.79 -18.13 -2.17
N SER A 92 -2.69 -19.06 -1.88
CA SER A 92 -3.07 -19.43 -0.52
C SER A 92 -2.97 -20.93 -0.29
N HIS A 93 -2.55 -21.31 0.92
CA HIS A 93 -2.44 -22.69 1.35
C HIS A 93 -2.81 -22.85 2.82
N THR A 94 -3.75 -23.75 3.08
CA THR A 94 -4.13 -24.14 4.44
C THR A 94 -3.37 -25.37 4.89
N PHE A 95 -2.84 -25.33 6.10
CA PHE A 95 -2.26 -26.48 6.79
C PHE A 95 -3.17 -26.89 7.95
N ASP A 96 -3.53 -28.16 7.98
CA ASP A 96 -4.41 -28.73 9.01
C ASP A 96 -3.91 -28.38 10.42
N LYS A 97 -4.82 -27.84 11.25
CA LYS A 97 -4.58 -27.46 12.66
C LYS A 97 -3.59 -26.30 12.87
N VAL A 98 -2.92 -25.81 11.82
CA VAL A 98 -1.98 -24.68 11.89
C VAL A 98 -2.64 -23.39 11.44
N GLY A 99 -3.41 -23.41 10.34
CA GLY A 99 -4.10 -22.25 9.78
C GLY A 99 -3.84 -22.04 8.28
N THR A 100 -4.33 -20.93 7.75
CA THR A 100 -4.18 -20.57 6.33
C THR A 100 -3.05 -19.57 6.16
N PHE A 101 -2.17 -19.83 5.19
CA PHE A 101 -1.10 -18.93 4.77
C PHE A 101 -1.39 -18.36 3.39
N HIS A 102 -0.95 -17.13 3.18
CA HIS A 102 -1.05 -16.41 1.93
C HIS A 102 0.34 -15.89 1.56
N SER A 103 0.65 -15.91 0.27
CA SER A 103 1.74 -15.10 -0.25
C SER A 103 1.31 -14.44 -1.55
N GLY A 104 1.70 -13.19 -1.74
CA GLY A 104 1.40 -12.47 -2.97
C GLY A 104 2.46 -11.45 -3.32
N ILE A 105 2.57 -11.17 -4.61
CA ILE A 105 3.50 -10.20 -5.18
C ILE A 105 2.68 -9.18 -5.96
N HIS A 106 2.90 -7.90 -5.68
CA HIS A 106 2.41 -6.79 -6.46
C HIS A 106 3.57 -6.16 -7.21
N TYR A 107 3.32 -5.79 -8.46
CA TYR A 107 4.27 -5.10 -9.31
C TYR A 107 3.60 -3.89 -9.96
N MET A 108 4.25 -2.73 -9.90
CA MET A 108 3.79 -1.54 -10.58
C MET A 108 4.91 -0.92 -11.40
N ASN A 109 4.61 -0.47 -12.61
CA ASN A 109 5.47 0.36 -13.44
C ASN A 109 4.77 1.67 -13.76
N SER A 110 5.48 2.79 -13.61
CA SER A 110 4.93 4.15 -13.76
C SER A 110 4.66 4.59 -15.21
N GLY A 111 4.97 3.76 -16.21
CA GLY A 111 5.11 4.25 -17.59
C GLY A 111 6.38 5.10 -17.77
N GLU A 112 6.56 5.58 -19.00
CA GLU A 112 7.71 6.38 -19.40
C GLU A 112 7.60 7.82 -18.86
N MET A 113 8.60 8.26 -18.11
CA MET A 113 8.68 9.62 -17.58
C MET A 113 9.84 10.36 -18.22
N GLN A 114 9.56 11.57 -18.70
CA GLN A 114 10.57 12.45 -19.28
C GLN A 114 11.44 13.06 -18.17
N GLY A 115 12.76 12.83 -18.22
CA GLY A 115 13.71 13.44 -17.31
C GLY A 115 14.05 14.89 -17.71
N ALA A 116 14.43 15.69 -16.71
CA ALA A 116 14.99 17.03 -16.90
C ALA A 116 16.12 17.28 -15.89
N ASP A 117 17.16 18.02 -16.28
CA ASP A 117 18.25 18.44 -15.39
C ASP A 117 17.89 19.71 -14.59
N GLU A 118 18.80 20.15 -13.71
CA GLU A 118 18.63 21.35 -12.87
C GLU A 118 18.51 22.65 -13.70
N TYR A 119 18.92 22.62 -14.97
CA TYR A 119 18.86 23.74 -15.90
C TYR A 119 17.63 23.67 -16.83
N GLY A 120 16.77 22.65 -16.67
CA GLY A 120 15.56 22.45 -17.45
C GLY A 120 15.78 21.79 -18.82
N ASN A 121 16.98 21.27 -19.11
CA ASN A 121 17.22 20.50 -20.33
C ASN A 121 16.65 19.09 -20.19
N LEU A 122 15.97 18.63 -21.23
CA LEU A 122 15.44 17.27 -21.28
C LEU A 122 16.57 16.24 -21.29
N THR A 123 16.48 15.27 -20.40
CA THR A 123 17.41 14.13 -20.31
C THR A 123 16.77 12.86 -20.84
N ASN A 124 17.44 11.71 -20.71
CA ASN A 124 16.85 10.44 -21.12
C ASN A 124 15.59 10.11 -20.30
N PRO A 125 14.58 9.49 -20.93
CA PRO A 125 13.40 9.03 -20.21
C PRO A 125 13.78 7.95 -19.20
N PHE A 126 13.01 7.86 -18.12
CA PHE A 126 13.19 6.88 -17.06
C PHE A 126 11.85 6.25 -16.66
N TYR A 127 11.93 5.12 -15.97
CA TYR A 127 10.78 4.38 -15.45
C TYR A 127 10.93 4.21 -13.94
N ALA A 128 9.84 4.40 -13.20
CA ALA A 128 9.76 3.98 -11.81
C ALA A 128 9.07 2.62 -11.71
N ASN A 129 9.66 1.72 -10.92
CA ASN A 129 9.15 0.37 -10.68
C ASN A 129 9.00 0.15 -9.18
N GLU A 130 7.87 -0.43 -8.78
CA GLU A 130 7.59 -0.77 -7.40
C GLU A 130 7.22 -2.25 -7.29
N LEU A 131 7.78 -2.91 -6.29
CA LEU A 131 7.55 -4.31 -5.97
C LEU A 131 7.15 -4.41 -4.50
N LEU A 132 6.05 -5.10 -4.22
CA LEU A 132 5.63 -5.46 -2.88
C LEU A 132 5.46 -6.97 -2.81
N TRP A 133 6.14 -7.59 -1.86
CA TRP A 133 5.91 -8.97 -1.49
C TRP A 133 5.17 -8.99 -0.15
N VAL A 134 4.09 -9.77 -0.08
CA VAL A 134 3.29 -9.96 1.12
C VAL A 134 3.23 -11.43 1.49
N VAL A 135 3.33 -11.70 2.78
CA VAL A 135 3.08 -13.01 3.37
C VAL A 135 2.10 -12.84 4.51
N GLY A 136 1.01 -13.60 4.48
CA GLY A 136 -0.08 -13.54 5.44
C GLY A 136 -0.28 -14.86 6.15
N TYR A 137 -0.79 -14.77 7.37
CA TYR A 137 -1.23 -15.92 8.16
C TYR A 137 -2.56 -15.61 8.84
N SER A 138 -3.43 -16.61 8.92
CA SER A 138 -4.72 -16.52 9.58
C SER A 138 -5.13 -17.83 10.24
N ARG A 139 -5.85 -17.72 11.35
CA ARG A 139 -6.40 -18.85 12.08
C ARG A 139 -7.68 -18.49 12.81
N ALA A 140 -8.63 -19.43 12.79
CA ALA A 140 -9.82 -19.40 13.62
C ALA A 140 -9.60 -20.14 14.95
N TYR A 141 -10.06 -19.56 16.05
CA TYR A 141 -10.09 -20.16 17.37
C TYR A 141 -11.40 -19.81 18.09
N ARG A 142 -12.21 -20.82 18.42
CA ARG A 142 -13.47 -20.68 19.18
C ARG A 142 -14.42 -19.60 18.63
N GLY A 143 -14.57 -19.56 17.30
CA GLY A 143 -15.44 -18.59 16.61
C GLY A 143 -14.84 -17.20 16.42
N PHE A 144 -13.62 -16.95 16.88
CA PHE A 144 -12.87 -15.73 16.59
C PHE A 144 -11.78 -16.01 15.55
N GLN A 145 -11.65 -15.14 14.54
CA GLN A 145 -10.61 -15.26 13.52
C GLN A 145 -9.63 -14.13 13.63
N TYR A 146 -8.34 -14.46 13.58
CA TYR A 146 -7.25 -13.50 13.65
C TYR A 146 -6.21 -13.82 12.58
N GLY A 147 -5.48 -12.80 12.17
CA GLY A 147 -4.41 -12.95 11.20
C GLY A 147 -3.49 -11.75 11.18
N GLY A 148 -2.36 -11.89 10.51
CA GLY A 148 -1.37 -10.85 10.33
C GLY A 148 -0.68 -10.97 8.97
N ASN A 149 -0.28 -9.83 8.42
CA ASN A 149 0.45 -9.75 7.16
C ASN A 149 1.82 -9.09 7.40
N LEU A 150 2.86 -9.68 6.83
CA LEU A 150 4.17 -9.06 6.66
C LEU A 150 4.29 -8.59 5.22
N LYS A 151 4.70 -7.34 5.03
CA LYS A 151 4.85 -6.69 3.73
C LYS A 151 6.29 -6.19 3.59
N VAL A 152 6.95 -6.56 2.50
CA VAL A 152 8.30 -6.10 2.14
C VAL A 152 8.21 -5.36 0.82
N ILE A 153 8.68 -4.13 0.80
CA ILE A 153 8.51 -3.20 -0.31
C ILE A 153 9.88 -2.83 -0.87
N SER A 154 9.96 -2.75 -2.19
CA SER A 154 11.13 -2.26 -2.92
C SER A 154 10.64 -1.34 -4.04
N SER A 155 11.01 -0.07 -3.97
CA SER A 155 10.72 0.94 -4.99
C SER A 155 12.00 1.45 -5.63
N THR A 156 12.02 1.52 -6.95
CA THR A 156 13.07 2.16 -7.75
C THR A 156 12.43 3.31 -8.50
N LEU A 157 12.76 4.55 -8.13
CA LEU A 157 12.10 5.75 -8.64
C LEU A 157 12.78 6.32 -9.89
N ALA A 158 14.11 6.21 -9.93
CA ALA A 158 14.96 6.67 -11.02
C ALA A 158 16.33 5.95 -10.92
N PRO A 159 17.19 5.98 -11.96
CA PRO A 159 18.52 5.40 -11.89
C PRO A 159 19.30 5.95 -10.68
N GLY A 160 19.65 5.07 -9.72
CA GLY A 160 20.35 5.43 -8.48
C GLY A 160 19.48 5.74 -7.26
N PHE A 161 18.15 5.83 -7.41
CA PHE A 161 17.22 6.07 -6.30
C PHE A 161 16.42 4.80 -5.99
N HIS A 162 16.88 4.07 -4.97
CA HIS A 162 16.23 2.86 -4.45
C HIS A 162 15.74 3.08 -3.02
N SER A 163 14.54 2.62 -2.73
CA SER A 163 13.96 2.60 -1.39
C SER A 163 13.48 1.19 -1.09
N ALA A 164 13.77 0.70 0.11
CA ALA A 164 13.27 -0.58 0.60
C ALA A 164 12.66 -0.39 1.99
N GLY A 165 11.58 -1.11 2.29
CA GLY A 165 10.83 -1.01 3.54
C GLY A 165 10.11 -2.28 3.92
#